data_AF-A0A5N9ASB3-F1
#
_entry.id   AF-A0A5N9ASB3-F1
#
_cell.length_a   1.000
_cell.length_b   1.000
_cell.length_c   1.000
_cell.angle_alpha   90.00
_cell.angle_beta   90.00
_cell.angle_gamma   90.00
#
_symmetry.space_group_name_H-M   'P 1'
#
loop_
_entity.id
_entity.type
_entity.pdbx_description
1 polymer ?
#
loop_
_entity_poly.entity_id
_entity_poly.type
_entity_poly.pdbx_seq_one_letter_code
_entity_poly.pdbx_strand_id
1 'polypeptide(L)'
;MIVVYLFLSVLQSSVVKIKSLKELVRLANRKREYELVLAITPVANESEAAAIVESVSGYIAGQGGELSEQQTWGIRRLSFPINNFQEGNYVRALVSLEASSVAGLERTLKANEEILVHMVSRV
;
A
#
# COMPACT_ATOMS: atom_id res chain seq x y z
N MET A 1 -24.94 43.06 24.19
CA MET A 1 -23.53 42.60 24.29
C MET A 1 -23.40 41.09 24.50
N ILE A 2 -24.19 40.45 25.37
CA ILE A 2 -24.10 38.99 25.67
C ILE A 2 -24.40 38.09 24.45
N VAL A 3 -25.43 38.40 23.66
CA VAL A 3 -25.83 37.59 22.48
C VAL A 3 -24.74 37.59 21.40
N VAL A 4 -24.04 38.71 21.21
CA VAL A 4 -22.93 38.83 20.24
C VAL A 4 -21.73 37.97 20.67
N TYR A 5 -21.42 37.93 21.97
CA TYR A 5 -20.36 37.07 22.51
C TYR A 5 -20.68 35.58 22.41
N LEU A 6 -21.94 35.21 22.69
CA LEU A 6 -22.39 33.82 22.56
C LEU A 6 -22.27 33.36 21.10
N PHE A 7 -22.68 34.22 20.16
CA PHE A 7 -22.56 33.96 18.73
C PHE A 7 -21.10 33.89 18.28
N LEU A 8 -20.24 34.82 18.71
CA LEU A 8 -18.81 34.80 18.40
C LEU A 8 -18.10 33.56 18.95
N SER A 9 -18.47 33.10 20.15
CA SER A 9 -17.93 31.90 20.79
C SER A 9 -18.34 30.63 20.05
N VAL A 10 -19.61 30.51 19.65
CA VAL A 10 -20.11 29.38 18.83
C VAL A 10 -19.46 29.38 17.45
N LEU A 11 -19.26 30.56 16.84
CA LEU A 11 -18.57 30.70 15.56
C LEU A 11 -17.10 30.28 15.68
N GLN A 12 -16.40 30.75 16.71
CA GLN A 12 -15.01 30.37 16.96
C GLN A 12 -14.86 28.86 17.22
N SER A 13 -15.77 28.25 17.99
CA SER A 13 -15.76 26.81 18.25
C SER A 13 -15.92 25.99 16.95
N SER A 14 -16.82 26.43 16.06
CA SER A 14 -17.04 25.80 14.76
C SER A 14 -15.83 25.93 13.82
N VAL A 15 -15.21 27.12 13.78
CA VAL A 15 -14.01 27.38 12.96
C VAL A 15 -12.80 26.58 13.45
N VAL A 16 -12.59 26.46 14.76
CA VAL A 16 -11.53 25.64 15.35
C VAL A 16 -11.70 24.17 14.98
N LYS A 17 -12.94 23.67 15.02
CA LYS A 17 -13.27 22.27 14.66
C LYS A 17 -13.00 21.98 13.18
N ILE A 18 -13.31 22.92 12.29
CA ILE A 18 -13.03 22.81 10.85
C ILE A 18 -11.51 22.83 10.57
N LYS A 19 -10.75 23.68 11.28
CA LYS A 19 -9.28 23.76 11.14
C LYS A 19 -8.59 22.49 11.60
N SER A 20 -9.02 21.93 12.73
CA SER A 20 -8.56 20.63 13.25
C SER A 20 -8.88 19.48 12.29
N LEU A 21 -10.08 19.47 11.70
CA LEU A 21 -10.50 18.42 10.76
C LEU A 21 -9.63 18.41 9.49
N LYS A 22 -9.28 19.59 8.97
CA LYS A 22 -8.35 19.70 7.82
C LYS A 22 -6.97 19.16 8.14
N GLU A 23 -6.43 19.40 9.34
CA GLU A 23 -5.15 18.83 9.75
C GLU A 23 -5.21 17.31 9.94
N LEU A 24 -6.29 16.78 10.50
CA LEU A 24 -6.49 15.34 10.64
C LEU A 24 -6.56 14.63 9.27
N VAL A 25 -7.28 15.23 8.31
CA VAL A 25 -7.30 14.73 6.92
C VAL A 25 -5.91 14.79 6.28
N ARG A 26 -5.13 15.84 6.56
CA ARG A 26 -3.76 15.97 6.04
C ARG A 26 -2.79 14.96 6.66
N LEU A 27 -2.98 14.62 7.93
CA LEU A 27 -2.21 13.57 8.62
C LEU A 27 -2.62 12.16 8.19
N ALA A 28 -3.89 11.97 7.83
CA ALA A 28 -4.39 10.73 7.24
C ALA A 28 -3.82 10.52 5.83
N ASN A 29 -3.84 11.55 4.98
CA ASN A 29 -3.39 11.48 3.58
C ASN A 29 -1.87 11.66 3.40
N ARG A 30 -1.07 11.34 4.42
CA ARG A 30 0.39 11.35 4.27
C ARG A 30 0.82 10.06 3.57
N LYS A 31 1.51 10.20 2.43
CA LYS A 31 2.22 9.07 1.81
C LYS A 31 3.32 8.59 2.77
N ARG A 32 3.47 7.29 2.88
CA ARG A 32 4.49 6.61 3.67
C ARG A 32 5.21 5.62 2.75
N GLU A 33 6.47 5.38 3.06
CA GLU A 33 7.24 4.37 2.34
C GLU A 33 6.99 2.99 2.93
N TYR A 34 6.79 2.04 2.04
CA TYR A 34 6.56 0.65 2.33
C TYR A 34 7.51 -0.20 1.49
N GLU A 35 7.98 -1.28 2.10
CA GLU A 35 8.66 -2.35 1.42
C GLU A 35 7.65 -3.47 1.14
N LEU A 36 7.47 -3.76 -0.14
CA LEU A 36 6.65 -4.85 -0.64
C LEU A 36 7.57 -5.99 -1.08
N VAL A 37 7.38 -7.16 -0.49
CA VAL A 37 8.02 -8.40 -0.93
C VAL A 37 6.96 -9.36 -1.44
N LEU A 38 7.17 -9.89 -2.63
CA LEU A 38 6.30 -10.85 -3.30
C LEU A 38 7.07 -12.13 -3.59
N ALA A 39 6.43 -13.28 -3.39
CA ALA A 39 6.86 -14.56 -3.90
C ALA A 39 5.83 -15.05 -4.91
N ILE A 40 6.21 -15.04 -6.19
CA ILE A 40 5.39 -15.49 -7.31
C ILE A 40 5.63 -16.99 -7.53
N THR A 41 4.63 -17.69 -8.05
CA THR A 41 4.76 -19.10 -8.46
C THR A 41 6.00 -19.34 -9.33
N PRO A 42 6.75 -20.43 -9.10
CA PRO A 42 7.93 -20.76 -9.91
C PRO A 42 7.56 -21.28 -11.31
N VAL A 43 6.27 -21.52 -11.57
CA VAL A 43 5.76 -21.91 -12.90
C VAL A 43 5.71 -20.72 -13.84
N ALA A 44 5.53 -19.52 -13.29
CA ALA A 44 5.49 -18.30 -14.09
C ALA A 44 6.87 -18.04 -14.70
N ASN A 45 6.91 -17.83 -16.00
CA ASN A 45 8.13 -17.42 -16.67
C ASN A 45 8.50 -15.96 -16.30
N GLU A 46 9.70 -15.51 -16.68
CA GLU A 46 10.17 -14.16 -16.35
C GLU A 46 9.25 -13.06 -16.92
N SER A 47 8.66 -13.28 -18.09
CA SER A 47 7.71 -12.35 -18.71
C SER A 47 6.38 -12.27 -17.96
N GLU A 48 5.86 -13.40 -17.49
CA GLU A 48 4.64 -13.49 -16.68
C GLU A 48 4.86 -12.86 -15.31
N ALA A 49 5.99 -13.15 -14.68
CA ALA A 49 6.38 -12.52 -13.42
C ALA A 49 6.48 -10.99 -13.56
N ALA A 50 7.07 -10.50 -14.65
CA ALA A 50 7.13 -9.06 -14.94
C ALA A 50 5.73 -8.46 -15.14
N ALA A 51 4.83 -9.14 -15.86
CA ALA A 51 3.45 -8.70 -16.07
C ALA A 51 2.65 -8.62 -14.75
N ILE A 52 2.85 -9.56 -13.83
CA ILE A 52 2.25 -9.52 -12.49
C ILE A 52 2.74 -8.30 -11.73
N VAL A 53 4.04 -8.04 -11.74
CA VAL A 53 4.62 -6.87 -11.05
C VAL A 53 4.16 -5.56 -11.68
N GLU A 54 4.02 -5.50 -13.00
CA GLU A 54 3.48 -4.34 -13.71
C GLU A 54 2.00 -4.11 -13.36
N SER A 55 1.19 -5.17 -13.27
CA SER A 55 -0.20 -5.09 -12.82
C SER A 55 -0.31 -4.52 -11.41
N VAL A 56 0.52 -5.01 -10.48
CA VAL A 56 0.59 -4.50 -9.11
C VAL A 56 1.03 -3.04 -9.09
N SER A 57 2.03 -2.68 -9.90
CA SER A 57 2.53 -1.31 -10.02
C SER A 57 1.46 -0.36 -10.58
N GLY A 58 0.70 -0.79 -11.58
CA GLY A 58 -0.43 -0.05 -12.13
C GLY A 58 -1.55 0.16 -11.11
N TYR A 59 -1.85 -0.85 -10.30
CA TYR A 59 -2.80 -0.71 -9.19
C TYR A 59 -2.32 0.32 -8.15
N ILE A 60 -1.05 0.28 -7.78
CA ILE A 60 -0.43 1.23 -6.83
C ILE A 60 -0.49 2.66 -7.38
N ALA A 61 -0.14 2.85 -8.65
CA ALA A 61 -0.23 4.13 -9.33
C ALA A 61 -1.67 4.67 -9.38
N GLY A 62 -2.65 3.79 -9.63
CA GLY A 62 -4.08 4.13 -9.61
C GLY A 62 -4.59 4.60 -8.25
N GLN A 63 -3.93 4.19 -7.14
CA GLN A 63 -4.22 4.65 -5.79
C GLN A 63 -3.41 5.90 -5.39
N GLY A 64 -2.72 6.54 -6.33
CA GLY A 64 -1.88 7.72 -6.09
C GLY A 64 -0.54 7.38 -5.43
N GLY A 65 -0.13 6.12 -5.44
CA GLY A 65 1.18 5.68 -4.98
C GLY A 65 2.27 5.80 -6.04
N GLU A 66 3.52 5.74 -5.62
CA GLU A 66 4.71 5.80 -6.47
C GLU A 66 5.62 4.61 -6.19
N LEU A 67 6.24 4.05 -7.23
CA LEU A 67 7.23 2.98 -7.12
C LEU A 67 8.63 3.62 -7.13
N SER A 68 9.36 3.54 -6.02
CA SER A 68 10.68 4.13 -5.88
C SER A 68 11.79 3.20 -6.37
N GLU A 69 11.68 1.90 -6.08
CA GLU A 69 12.68 0.90 -6.42
C GLU A 69 12.01 -0.44 -6.68
N GLN A 70 12.54 -1.21 -7.63
CA GLN A 70 12.15 -2.59 -7.89
C GLN A 70 13.40 -3.44 -8.07
N GLN A 71 13.44 -4.58 -7.38
CA GLN A 71 14.53 -5.54 -7.44
C GLN A 71 13.99 -6.96 -7.55
N THR A 72 14.37 -7.65 -8.62
CA THR A 72 14.07 -9.07 -8.80
C THR A 72 15.16 -9.91 -8.13
N TRP A 73 14.76 -10.80 -7.23
CA TRP A 73 15.66 -11.70 -6.51
C TRP A 73 15.75 -13.09 -7.13
N GLY A 74 14.85 -13.42 -8.06
CA GLY A 74 14.80 -14.70 -8.75
C GLY A 74 14.21 -15.81 -7.88
N ILE A 75 14.35 -17.05 -8.37
CA ILE A 75 13.81 -18.24 -7.72
C ILE A 75 14.60 -18.56 -6.46
N ARG A 76 13.91 -18.69 -5.32
CA ARG A 76 14.48 -19.11 -4.03
C ARG A 76 13.57 -20.13 -3.36
N ARG A 77 14.18 -20.97 -2.52
CA ARG A 77 13.46 -22.00 -1.76
C ARG A 77 12.61 -21.38 -0.65
N LEU A 78 11.35 -21.80 -0.57
CA LEU A 78 10.43 -21.44 0.52
C LEU A 78 10.77 -22.25 1.78
N SER A 79 10.44 -21.70 2.96
CA SER A 79 10.66 -22.41 4.24
C SER A 79 9.77 -23.65 4.39
N PHE A 80 8.61 -23.67 3.73
CA PHE A 80 7.69 -24.80 3.67
C PHE A 80 6.91 -24.77 2.34
N PRO A 81 6.35 -25.90 1.88
CA PRO A 81 5.60 -25.93 0.63
C PRO A 81 4.31 -25.13 0.72
N ILE A 82 4.03 -24.29 -0.28
CA ILE A 82 2.79 -23.52 -0.43
C ILE A 82 2.18 -23.87 -1.78
N ASN A 83 0.91 -24.27 -1.81
CA ASN A 83 0.25 -24.73 -3.03
C ASN A 83 1.05 -25.80 -3.81
N ASN A 84 1.72 -26.71 -3.09
CA ASN A 84 2.64 -27.74 -3.60
C ASN A 84 3.95 -27.22 -4.22
N PHE A 85 4.24 -25.92 -4.16
CA PHE A 85 5.52 -25.35 -4.58
C PHE A 85 6.50 -25.29 -3.41
N GLN A 86 7.75 -25.71 -3.64
CA GLN A 86 8.84 -25.57 -2.67
C GLN A 86 9.71 -24.34 -2.92
N GLU A 87 9.50 -23.67 -4.04
CA GLU A 87 10.27 -22.53 -4.52
C GLU A 87 9.32 -21.43 -4.96
N GLY A 88 9.79 -20.19 -4.98
CA GLY A 88 9.05 -19.05 -5.49
C GLY A 88 10.01 -18.02 -6.08
N ASN A 89 9.55 -17.29 -7.09
CA ASN A 89 10.29 -16.17 -7.66
C ASN A 89 10.05 -14.92 -6.82
N TYR A 90 11.10 -14.43 -6.15
CA TYR A 90 11.01 -13.30 -5.24
C TYR A 90 11.22 -11.96 -5.96
N VAL A 91 10.36 -11.00 -5.64
CA VAL A 91 10.48 -9.61 -6.08
C VAL A 91 10.32 -8.71 -4.86
N ARG A 92 11.21 -7.72 -4.75
CA ARG A 92 11.15 -6.65 -3.76
C ARG A 92 10.85 -5.33 -4.45
N ALA A 93 9.99 -4.53 -3.87
CA ALA A 93 9.65 -3.19 -4.34
C ALA A 93 9.55 -2.21 -3.17
N LEU A 94 10.08 -1.00 -3.37
CA LEU A 94 9.84 0.13 -2.47
C LEU A 94 8.75 1.01 -3.06
N VAL A 95 7.69 1.23 -2.29
CA VAL A 95 6.49 1.94 -2.74
C VAL A 95 6.12 3.03 -1.74
N SER A 96 5.79 4.21 -2.26
CA SER A 96 5.24 5.31 -1.48
C SER A 96 3.73 5.31 -1.66
N LEU A 97 2.98 5.04 -0.58
CA LEU A 97 1.52 4.90 -0.64
C LEU A 97 0.86 5.55 0.58
N GLU A 98 -0.39 5.97 0.44
CA GLU A 98 -1.20 6.38 1.58
C GLU A 98 -1.56 5.16 2.46
N ALA A 99 -1.54 5.34 3.78
CA ALA A 99 -1.84 4.27 4.73
C ALA A 99 -3.25 3.66 4.55
N SER A 100 -4.21 4.44 4.06
CA SER A 100 -5.58 3.99 3.79
C SER A 100 -5.65 2.99 2.61
N SER A 101 -4.76 3.13 1.63
CA SER A 101 -4.73 2.31 0.41
C SER A 101 -4.02 0.96 0.60
N VAL A 102 -3.21 0.80 1.65
CA VAL A 102 -2.45 -0.44 1.93
C VAL A 102 -3.39 -1.65 2.11
N ALA A 103 -4.48 -1.48 2.87
CA ALA A 103 -5.44 -2.56 3.08
C ALA A 103 -6.15 -2.98 1.78
N GLY A 104 -6.31 -2.05 0.82
CA GLY A 104 -6.81 -2.38 -0.51
C GLY A 104 -5.77 -3.17 -1.32
N LEU A 105 -4.51 -2.74 -1.28
CA LEU A 105 -3.40 -3.43 -1.93
C LEU A 105 -3.26 -4.88 -1.46
N GLU A 106 -3.24 -5.13 -0.15
CA GLU A 106 -3.13 -6.49 0.40
C GLU A 106 -4.28 -7.40 -0.08
N ARG A 107 -5.50 -6.87 -0.19
CA ARG A 107 -6.65 -7.63 -0.72
C ARG A 107 -6.45 -8.00 -2.19
N THR A 108 -6.00 -7.06 -3.01
CA THR A 108 -5.71 -7.30 -4.42
C THR A 108 -4.60 -8.34 -4.59
N LEU A 109 -3.52 -8.24 -3.80
CA LEU A 109 -2.41 -9.21 -3.82
C LEU A 109 -2.88 -10.60 -3.40
N LYS A 110 -3.72 -10.69 -2.36
CA LYS A 110 -4.29 -11.96 -1.90
C LYS A 110 -5.26 -12.59 -2.90
N ALA A 111 -5.92 -11.80 -3.72
CA ALA A 111 -6.85 -12.28 -4.75
C ALA A 111 -6.11 -12.88 -5.97
N ASN A 112 -4.83 -12.55 -6.15
CA ASN A 112 -4.03 -13.13 -7.22
C ASN A 112 -3.45 -14.48 -6.78
N GLU A 113 -3.91 -15.56 -7.41
CA GLU A 113 -3.48 -16.94 -7.11
C GLU A 113 -2.01 -17.23 -7.50
N GLU A 114 -1.43 -16.42 -8.39
CA GLU A 114 -0.03 -16.54 -8.80
C GLU A 114 0.94 -16.03 -7.73
N ILE A 115 0.45 -15.23 -6.77
CA ILE A 115 1.22 -14.70 -5.65
C ILE A 115 1.07 -15.66 -4.47
N LEU A 116 2.13 -16.43 -4.19
CA LEU A 116 2.15 -17.40 -3.09
C LEU A 116 2.23 -16.72 -1.73
N VAL A 117 3.09 -15.71 -1.61
CA VAL A 117 3.31 -14.95 -0.38
C VAL A 117 3.50 -13.49 -0.73
N HIS A 118 2.91 -12.61 0.06
CA HIS A 118 3.20 -11.19 0.04
C HIS A 118 3.48 -10.70 1.47
N MET A 119 4.33 -9.69 1.58
CA MET A 119 4.61 -9.00 2.84
C MET A 119 4.70 -7.52 2.55
N VAL A 120 3.94 -6.71 3.28
CA VAL A 120 4.01 -5.26 3.26
C VAL A 120 4.55 -4.81 4.60
N SER A 121 5.75 -4.24 4.61
CA SER A 121 6.37 -3.66 5.79
C SER A 121 6.51 -2.16 5.63
N ARG A 122 6.42 -1.40 6.72
CA ARG A 122 6.72 0.02 6.70
C ARG A 122 8.22 0.23 6.90
N VAL A 123 8.81 1.09 6.09
CA VAL A 123 10.22 1.54 6.22
C VAL A 123 10.30 2.75 7.13
#